data_AF-A0A554MCN7-F1
#
_entry.id   AF-A0A554MCN7-F1
#
_cell.length_a   1.000
_cell.length_b   1.000
_cell.length_c   1.000
_cell.angle_alpha   90.00
_cell.angle_beta   90.00
_cell.angle_gamma   90.00
#
_symmetry.space_group_name_H-M   'P 1'
#
loop_
_entity.id
_entity.type
_entity.pdbx_description
1 polymer ?
#
loop_
_entity_poly.entity_id
_entity_poly.type
_entity_poly.pdbx_seq_one_letter_code
_entity_poly.pdbx_strand_id
1 'polypeptide(L)' 'MGAIAAEIARAKTWQNQDQEKFLSAIERGLELIDSSIDDDKWRGWRSMLFGLRNELANFYLNNSYKDINILYTAI' A
#
# COMPACT_ATOMS: atom_id res chain seq x y z
N MET A 1 10.04 -1.15 -5.19
CA MET A 1 8.89 -2.02 -5.54
C MET A 1 8.75 -3.27 -4.66
N GLY A 2 9.75 -4.17 -4.58
CA GLY A 2 9.59 -5.44 -3.81
C GLY A 2 9.17 -5.28 -2.34
N ALA A 3 9.70 -4.28 -1.64
CA ALA A 3 9.30 -3.97 -0.27
C ALA A 3 7.83 -3.51 -0.15
N ILE A 4 7.38 -2.66 -1.08
CA ILE A 4 5.97 -2.18 -1.13
C ILE A 4 5.03 -3.37 -1.31
N ALA A 5 5.32 -4.26 -2.25
CA ALA A 5 4.51 -5.46 -2.47
C ALA A 5 4.47 -6.39 -1.25
N ALA A 6 5.58 -6.53 -0.53
CA ALA A 6 5.63 -7.33 0.69
C ALA A 6 4.74 -6.76 1.80
N GLU A 7 4.69 -5.44 1.97
CA GLU A 7 3.80 -4.80 2.95
C GLU A 7 2.32 -4.93 2.57
N ILE A 8 1.98 -4.79 1.29
CA ILE A 8 0.60 -5.00 0.81
C ILE A 8 0.15 -6.46 1.08
N ALA A 9 1.02 -7.44 0.82
CA ALA A 9 0.75 -8.85 1.12
C ALA A 9 0.57 -9.09 2.63
N ARG A 10 1.36 -8.40 3.47
CA ARG A 10 1.24 -8.46 4.92
C ARG A 10 -0.07 -7.85 5.40
N ALA A 11 -0.46 -6.69 4.88
CA ALA A 11 -1.76 -6.08 5.16
C ALA A 11 -2.90 -7.04 4.79
N LYS A 12 -2.85 -7.66 3.61
CA LYS A 12 -3.83 -8.69 3.22
C LYS A 12 -3.95 -9.84 4.21
N THR A 13 -2.83 -10.30 4.76
CA THR A 13 -2.83 -11.39 5.74
C THR A 13 -3.58 -10.98 7.01
N TRP A 14 -3.38 -9.75 7.49
CA TRP A 14 -3.92 -9.29 8.77
C TRP A 14 -5.30 -8.63 8.70
N GLN A 15 -5.78 -8.24 7.51
CA GLN A 15 -7.01 -7.45 7.31
C GLN A 15 -8.23 -7.92 8.12
N ASN A 16 -8.43 -9.24 8.22
CA ASN A 16 -9.56 -9.84 8.95
C ASN A 16 -9.14 -10.61 10.21
N GLN A 17 -7.87 -10.51 10.61
CA GLN A 17 -7.30 -11.27 11.72
C GLN A 17 -6.86 -10.36 12.88
N ASP A 18 -6.19 -9.25 12.56
CA ASP A 18 -5.56 -8.37 13.55
C ASP A 18 -5.49 -6.95 12.98
N GLN A 19 -6.35 -6.08 13.49
CA GLN A 19 -6.51 -4.72 12.97
C GLN A 19 -5.25 -3.86 13.19
N GLU A 20 -4.54 -4.03 14.30
CA GLU A 20 -3.31 -3.28 14.55
C GLU A 20 -2.21 -3.69 13.57
N LYS A 21 -2.04 -4.99 13.35
CA LYS A 21 -1.06 -5.48 12.35
C LYS A 21 -1.44 -5.12 10.93
N PHE A 22 -2.74 -5.07 10.62
CA PHE A 22 -3.22 -4.57 9.33
C PHE A 22 -2.83 -3.11 9.14
N LEU A 23 -3.18 -2.23 10.09
CA LEU A 23 -2.88 -0.80 10.01
C LEU A 23 -1.38 -0.55 9.94
N SER A 24 -0.58 -1.23 10.77
CA SER A 24 0.88 -1.11 10.75
C SER A 24 1.49 -1.47 9.39
N ALA A 25 0.98 -2.51 8.72
CA ALA A 25 1.43 -2.88 7.38
C ALA A 25 1.01 -1.85 6.32
N ILE A 26 -0.18 -1.25 6.44
CA ILE A 26 -0.64 -0.18 5.54
C ILE A 26 0.23 1.08 5.71
N GLU A 27 0.49 1.51 6.94
CA GLU A 27 1.35 2.66 7.26
C GLU A 27 2.76 2.46 6.70
N ARG A 28 3.35 1.29 6.91
CA ARG A 28 4.65 0.94 6.35
C ARG A 28 4.65 0.96 4.82
N GLY A 29 3.58 0.48 4.20
CA GLY A 29 3.38 0.56 2.75
C GLY A 29 3.37 2.00 2.23
N LEU A 30 2.64 2.89 2.91
CA LEU A 30 2.57 4.32 2.58
C LEU A 30 3.95 4.99 2.68
N GLU A 31 4.69 4.76 3.77
CA GLU A 31 6.05 5.30 3.95
C GLU A 31 7.01 4.89 2.82
N LEU A 32 6.93 3.62 2.39
CA LEU A 32 7.77 3.10 1.31
C LEU A 32 7.41 3.72 -0.04
N ILE A 33 6.12 3.95 -0.28
CA ILE A 33 5.65 4.60 -1.51
C ILE A 33 6.12 6.06 -1.52
N ASP A 34 5.95 6.79 -0.43
CA ASP A 34 6.37 8.19 -0.31
C ASP A 34 7.89 8.32 -0.52
N SER A 35 8.67 7.45 0.14
CA SER A 35 10.13 7.36 -0.07
C SER A 35 10.50 7.04 -1.53
N SER A 36 9.69 6.25 -2.23
CA SER A 36 9.94 5.89 -3.63
C SER A 36 9.56 7.01 -4.61
N ILE A 37 8.54 7.81 -4.29
CA ILE A 37 8.12 8.96 -5.10
C ILE A 37 9.23 10.02 -5.14
N ASP A 38 9.85 10.26 -3.97
CA ASP A 38 10.93 11.23 -3.78
C ASP A 38 12.26 10.79 -4.41
N ASP A 39 12.46 9.48 -4.64
CA ASP A 39 13.64 8.94 -5.29
C ASP A 39 13.53 9.02 -6.83
N ASP A 40 14.47 9.74 -7.44
CA ASP A 40 14.55 9.93 -8.89
C ASP A 40 14.70 8.63 -9.68
N LYS A 41 15.22 7.57 -9.05
CA LYS A 41 15.26 6.22 -9.63
C LYS A 41 13.89 5.75 -10.11
N TRP A 42 12.81 6.16 -9.43
CA TRP A 42 11.44 5.72 -9.72
C TRP A 42 10.62 6.76 -10.47
N ARG A 43 11.25 7.81 -11.00
CA ARG A 43 10.57 8.91 -11.70
C ARG A 43 9.61 8.42 -12.80
N GLY A 44 9.99 7.41 -13.57
CA GLY A 44 9.16 6.81 -14.63
C GLY A 44 7.91 6.07 -14.12
N TRP A 45 7.84 5.76 -12.83
CA TRP A 45 6.75 5.02 -12.19
C TRP A 45 5.90 5.89 -11.26
N ARG A 46 6.17 7.19 -11.15
CA ARG A 46 5.51 8.10 -10.19
C ARG A 46 4.00 8.07 -10.29
N SER A 47 3.42 8.07 -11.49
CA SER A 47 1.96 8.01 -11.66
C SER A 47 1.35 6.76 -11.04
N MET A 48 1.99 5.60 -11.21
CA MET A 48 1.56 4.35 -10.58
C MET A 48 1.76 4.41 -9.06
N LEU A 49 2.89 4.94 -8.58
CA LEU A 49 3.14 5.11 -7.15
C LEU A 49 2.10 6.02 -6.48
N PHE A 50 1.72 7.14 -7.11
CA PHE A 50 0.65 8.01 -6.62
C PHE A 50 -0.71 7.30 -6.58
N GLY A 51 -1.02 6.49 -7.61
CA GLY A 51 -2.23 5.67 -7.62
C GLY A 51 -2.25 4.68 -6.45
N LEU A 52 -1.14 3.95 -6.26
CA LEU A 52 -0.99 2.99 -5.18
C LEU A 52 -1.09 3.65 -3.80
N ARG A 53 -0.48 4.83 -3.64
CA ARG A 53 -0.57 5.64 -2.42
C ARG A 53 -2.02 6.00 -2.09
N ASN A 54 -2.76 6.50 -3.08
CA ASN A 54 -4.16 6.89 -2.90
C ASN A 54 -5.02 5.71 -2.49
N GLU A 55 -4.84 4.55 -3.11
CA GLU A 55 -5.59 3.36 -2.74
C GLU A 55 -5.23 2.86 -1.34
N LEU A 56 -3.96 2.82 -0.95
CA LEU A 56 -3.58 2.49 0.44
C LEU A 56 -4.14 3.50 1.44
N ALA A 57 -4.11 4.79 1.12
CA ALA A 57 -4.69 5.83 1.97
C ALA A 57 -6.20 5.67 2.12
N ASN A 58 -6.90 5.24 1.07
CA ASN A 58 -8.32 4.93 1.14
C ASN A 58 -8.61 3.77 2.10
N PHE A 59 -7.79 2.72 2.10
CA PHE A 59 -7.90 1.62 3.07
C PHE A 59 -7.66 2.11 4.50
N TYR A 60 -6.66 2.96 4.70
CA TYR A 60 -6.32 3.53 6.00
C TYR A 60 -7.45 4.40 6.57
N LEU A 61 -7.98 5.33 5.77
CA LEU A 61 -8.95 6.33 6.24
C LEU A 61 -10.36 5.76 6.45
N ASN A 62 -10.81 4.86 5.57
CA ASN A 62 -12.21 4.47 5.54
C ASN A 62 -12.53 3.23 6.38
N ASN A 63 -11.54 2.56 7.01
CA ASN A 63 -11.68 1.19 7.52
C ASN A 63 -12.44 0.28 6.51
N SER A 64 -12.35 0.62 5.22
CA SER A 64 -13.27 0.07 4.24
C SER A 64 -12.76 -1.32 3.89
N TYR A 65 -13.55 -2.33 4.28
CA TYR A 65 -13.39 -3.75 3.96
C TYR A 65 -13.45 -4.08 2.47
N LYS A 66 -13.12 -3.12 1.58
CA LYS A 66 -12.89 -3.47 0.18
C LYS A 66 -11.71 -4.45 0.16
N ASP A 67 -11.84 -5.45 -0.69
CA ASP A 67 -10.85 -6.50 -0.78
C ASP A 67 -9.54 -5.90 -1.30
N ILE A 68 -8.47 -5.96 -0.51
CA ILE A 68 -7.14 -5.45 -0.88
C ILE A 68 -6.59 -6.14 -2.14
N ASN A 69 -7.20 -7.26 -2.57
CA ASN A 69 -6.96 -7.88 -3.87
C ASN A 69 -7.11 -6.93 -5.07
N ILE A 70 -7.89 -5.85 -4.94
CA ILE A 70 -8.02 -4.83 -5.99
C ILE A 70 -6.66 -4.16 -6.30
N LEU A 71 -5.77 -4.04 -5.31
CA LEU A 71 -4.43 -3.47 -5.50
C LEU A 71 -3.51 -4.35 -6.34
N TYR A 72 -3.66 -5.68 -6.26
CA TYR A 72 -2.85 -6.61 -7.02
C TYR A 72 -3.14 -6.58 -8.52
N THR A 73 -4.35 -6.20 -8.92
CA THR A 73 -4.74 -6.05 -10.33
C THR A 73 -4.17 -4.79 -11.01
N ALA A 74 -3.66 -3.83 -10.22
CA ALA A 74 -3.14 -2.57 -10.73
C ALA A 74 -1.59 -2.53 -10.84
N ILE A 75 -0.90 -3.60 -10.43
CA ILE A 75 0.55 -3.75 -10.43
C ILE A 75 0.98 -4.73 -11.51
#